data_AF-T2SSR2-F1
#
_entry.id   AF-T2SSR2-F1
#
_cell.length_a   1.000
_cell.length_b   1.000
_cell.length_c   1.000
_cell.angle_alpha   90.00
_cell.angle_beta   90.00
_cell.angle_gamma   90.00
#
_symmetry.space_group_name_H-M   'P 1'
#
loop_
_entity.id
_entity.type
_entity.pdbx_description
1 polymer ?
#
loop_
_entity_poly.entity_id
_entity_poly.type
_entity_poly.pdbx_seq_one_letter_code
_entity_poly.pdbx_strand_id
1 'polypeptide(L)'
;MQTTNAEFLGFLKKLNYQVHNYKTSSPFRLEEVIKDRTMFKKHVSEIENLAHSSPFFLKKVGDKWEKTYRIEEIAQRTLKELQKDNLHKQVIEMLENNPLILHQEFERWLNTKHQGMISTIIDKCWHNFIIYTYEYQS
;
A
#
# COMPACT_ATOMS: atom_id res chain seq x y z
N MET A 1 11.50 21.21 -15.96
CA MET A 1 11.01 21.01 -14.58
C MET A 1 10.73 19.52 -14.31
N GLN A 2 11.76 18.66 -14.38
CA GLN A 2 11.60 17.20 -14.15
C GLN A 2 12.16 16.75 -12.78
N THR A 3 12.92 17.61 -12.10
CA THR A 3 13.65 17.28 -10.87
C THR A 3 12.76 17.09 -9.64
N THR A 4 11.60 17.78 -9.59
CA THR A 4 10.68 17.78 -8.43
C THR A 4 10.06 16.42 -8.17
N ASN A 5 9.81 15.62 -9.22
CA ASN A 5 9.10 14.34 -9.09
C ASN A 5 10.01 13.23 -8.55
N ALA A 6 11.28 13.16 -8.98
CA ALA A 6 12.21 12.14 -8.50
C ALA A 6 12.61 12.37 -7.03
N GLU A 7 12.81 13.62 -6.64
CA GLU A 7 13.12 13.99 -5.25
C GLU A 7 11.96 13.63 -4.31
N PHE A 8 10.74 14.03 -4.70
CA PHE A 8 9.53 13.73 -3.93
C PHE A 8 9.28 12.22 -3.82
N LEU A 9 9.41 11.47 -4.92
CA LEU A 9 9.32 10.01 -4.91
C LEU A 9 10.36 9.36 -4.01
N GLY A 10 11.60 9.88 -4.02
CA GLY A 10 12.66 9.42 -3.12
C GLY A 10 12.34 9.69 -1.65
N PHE A 11 11.76 10.85 -1.35
CA PHE A 11 11.28 11.19 -0.02
C PHE A 11 10.11 10.28 0.41
N LEU A 12 9.11 10.04 -0.44
CA LEU A 12 7.98 9.16 -0.15
C LEU A 12 8.42 7.72 0.15
N LYS A 13 9.40 7.18 -0.59
CA LYS A 13 9.96 5.85 -0.32
C LYS A 13 10.58 5.78 1.07
N LYS A 14 11.40 6.77 1.44
CA LYS A 14 12.01 6.86 2.78
C LYS A 14 10.96 7.01 3.87
N LEU A 15 9.95 7.85 3.63
CA LEU A 15 8.83 8.05 4.55
C LEU A 15 8.08 6.75 4.80
N ASN A 16 7.73 6.02 3.74
CA ASN A 16 7.05 4.74 3.84
C ASN A 16 7.85 3.74 4.68
N TYR A 17 9.16 3.61 4.41
CA TYR A 17 10.04 2.73 5.17
C TYR A 17 10.12 3.12 6.65
N GLN A 18 10.25 4.42 6.95
CA GLN A 18 10.32 4.92 8.33
C GLN A 18 9.01 4.69 9.07
N VAL A 19 7.87 4.98 8.42
CA VAL A 19 6.54 4.72 8.98
C VAL A 19 6.36 3.23 9.22
N HIS A 20 6.73 2.36 8.27
CA HIS A 20 6.64 0.92 8.43
C HIS A 20 7.34 0.45 9.71
N ASN A 21 8.60 0.82 9.88
CA ASN A 21 9.43 0.44 11.02
C ASN A 21 9.03 1.08 12.36
N TYR A 22 8.22 2.14 12.33
CA TYR A 22 7.76 2.81 13.54
C TYR A 22 6.69 1.95 14.23
N LYS A 23 7.05 1.22 15.29
CA LYS A 23 6.17 0.26 15.97
C LYS A 23 5.08 0.94 16.81
N THR A 24 4.07 1.50 16.15
CA THR A 24 2.86 2.04 16.76
C THR A 24 1.61 1.55 16.03
N SER A 25 0.54 1.32 16.80
CA SER A 25 -0.83 1.14 16.33
C SER A 25 -1.71 2.37 16.60
N SER A 26 -1.17 3.39 17.28
CA SER A 26 -1.89 4.61 17.62
C SER A 26 -1.50 5.77 16.70
N PRO A 27 -2.39 6.76 16.49
CA PRO A 27 -2.04 7.97 15.74
C PRO A 27 -0.79 8.66 16.30
N PHE A 28 0.11 9.04 15.41
CA PHE A 28 1.45 9.57 15.70
C PHE A 28 1.72 10.86 14.92
N ARG A 29 2.72 11.62 15.34
CA ARG A 29 3.14 12.81 14.58
C ARG A 29 4.18 12.40 13.54
N LEU A 30 4.10 12.91 12.31
CA LEU A 30 5.10 12.56 11.29
C LEU A 30 6.50 12.99 11.70
N GLU A 31 6.64 14.02 12.52
CA GLU A 31 7.91 14.47 13.09
C GLU A 31 8.55 13.46 14.06
N GLU A 32 7.79 12.50 14.59
CA GLU A 32 8.31 11.40 15.42
C GLU A 32 8.98 10.33 14.54
N VAL A 33 8.64 10.27 13.26
CA VAL A 33 9.09 9.28 12.29
C VAL A 33 10.13 9.85 11.33
N ILE A 34 9.90 11.07 10.86
CA ILE A 34 10.74 11.75 9.88
C ILE A 34 11.81 12.56 10.60
N LYS A 35 13.06 12.10 10.48
CA LYS A 35 14.22 12.80 11.06
C LYS A 35 14.61 14.04 10.26
N ASP A 36 14.35 14.05 8.95
CA ASP A 36 14.67 15.19 8.07
C ASP A 36 13.54 16.22 8.06
N ARG A 37 13.65 17.21 8.95
CA ARG A 37 12.66 18.28 9.11
C ARG A 37 12.57 19.21 7.90
N THR A 38 13.66 19.36 7.16
CA THR A 38 13.70 20.25 5.99
C THR A 38 12.89 19.64 4.85
N MET A 39 13.13 18.36 4.57
CA MET A 39 12.37 17.61 3.57
C MET A 39 10.90 17.46 3.96
N PHE A 40 10.62 17.24 5.24
CA PHE A 40 9.23 17.20 5.72
C PHE A 40 8.49 18.51 5.44
N LYS A 41 9.05 19.65 5.84
CA LYS A 41 8.43 20.96 5.60
C LYS A 41 8.22 21.26 4.11
N LYS A 42 9.14 20.79 3.26
CA LYS A 42 9.05 20.97 1.81
C LYS A 42 7.87 20.19 1.20
N HIS A 43 7.58 18.98 1.70
CA HIS A 43 6.64 18.04 1.08
C HIS A 43 5.36 17.78 1.88
N VAL A 44 5.17 18.38 3.06
CA VAL A 44 4.01 18.10 3.94
C VAL A 44 2.68 18.36 3.24
N SER A 45 2.56 19.45 2.47
CA SER A 45 1.33 19.77 1.75
C SER A 45 1.00 18.74 0.67
N GLU A 46 2.02 18.18 0.01
CA GLU A 46 1.85 17.12 -0.99
C GLU A 46 1.43 15.79 -0.33
N ILE A 47 2.00 15.47 0.83
CA ILE A 47 1.59 14.31 1.64
C ILE A 47 0.12 14.45 2.05
N GLU A 48 -0.28 15.63 2.54
CA GLU A 48 -1.66 15.90 2.92
C GLU A 48 -2.61 15.77 1.74
N ASN A 49 -2.25 16.30 0.57
CA ASN A 49 -3.06 16.13 -0.64
C ASN A 49 -3.20 14.65 -1.02
N LEU A 50 -2.13 13.86 -0.96
CA LEU A 50 -2.18 12.42 -1.25
C LEU A 50 -3.07 11.66 -0.26
N ALA A 51 -2.99 11.99 1.03
CA ALA A 51 -3.80 11.36 2.07
C ALA A 51 -5.31 11.65 1.93
N HIS A 52 -5.71 12.75 1.28
CA HIS A 52 -7.11 13.09 1.03
C HIS A 52 -7.63 12.58 -0.32
N SER A 53 -6.77 12.45 -1.34
CA SER A 53 -7.18 12.23 -2.74
C SER A 53 -7.02 10.79 -3.23
N SER A 54 -6.27 9.96 -2.52
CA SER A 54 -5.94 8.59 -2.94
C SER A 54 -5.88 7.66 -1.74
N PRO A 55 -6.10 6.35 -1.92
CA PRO A 55 -5.56 5.35 -1.01
C PRO A 55 -4.06 5.64 -0.80
N PHE A 56 -3.68 6.00 0.43
CA PHE A 56 -2.33 6.39 0.81
C PHE A 56 -2.00 5.72 2.16
N PHE A 57 -0.74 5.33 2.39
CA PHE A 57 -0.29 4.64 3.63
C PHE A 57 -0.50 5.41 4.93
N LEU A 58 -0.82 6.69 4.82
CA LEU A 58 -1.07 7.54 5.96
C LEU A 58 -2.46 8.14 5.82
N LYS A 59 -3.20 8.07 6.91
CA LYS A 59 -4.46 8.79 7.06
C LYS A 59 -4.25 9.89 8.08
N LYS A 60 -4.71 11.10 7.77
CA LYS A 60 -4.69 12.21 8.71
C LYS A 60 -5.85 12.08 9.70
N VAL A 61 -5.56 12.18 10.99
CA VAL A 61 -6.52 12.09 12.10
C VAL A 61 -6.26 13.29 13.01
N GLY A 62 -6.95 14.41 12.75
CA GLY A 62 -6.67 15.69 13.41
C GLY A 62 -5.29 16.23 13.02
N ASP A 63 -4.45 16.49 14.03
CA ASP A 63 -3.05 16.90 13.88
C ASP A 63 -2.07 15.70 13.79
N LYS A 64 -2.59 14.47 13.87
CA LYS A 64 -1.82 13.22 13.85
C LYS A 64 -2.07 12.41 12.59
N TRP A 65 -1.32 11.34 12.47
CA TRP A 65 -1.31 10.43 11.35
C TRP A 65 -1.43 9.00 11.82
N GLU A 66 -2.20 8.21 11.09
CA GLU A 66 -2.39 6.79 11.35
C GLU A 66 -1.87 6.00 10.16
N LYS A 67 -1.24 4.85 10.42
CA LYS A 67 -0.88 3.91 9.37
C LYS A 67 -2.16 3.36 8.78
N THR A 68 -2.32 3.48 7.47
CA THR A 68 -3.33 2.69 6.78
C THR A 68 -2.68 1.38 6.37
N TYR A 69 -3.37 0.27 6.65
CA TYR A 69 -3.11 -0.95 5.91
C TYR A 69 -3.57 -0.65 4.49
N ARG A 70 -2.63 -0.42 3.58
CA ARG A 70 -2.83 -0.03 2.16
C ARG A 70 -3.51 -1.12 1.33
N ILE A 71 -4.36 -1.92 1.95
CA ILE A 71 -4.99 -3.11 1.39
C ILE A 71 -5.71 -2.76 0.09
N GLU A 72 -6.43 -1.65 0.05
CA GLU A 72 -7.14 -1.21 -1.14
C GLU A 72 -6.19 -0.75 -2.26
N GLU A 73 -5.14 0.01 -1.93
CA GLU A 73 -4.09 0.40 -2.88
C GLU A 73 -3.37 -0.82 -3.45
N ILE A 74 -2.99 -1.76 -2.58
CA ILE A 74 -2.30 -3.00 -2.95
C ILE A 74 -3.21 -3.83 -3.85
N ALA A 75 -4.49 -4.00 -3.48
CA ALA A 75 -5.46 -4.70 -4.29
C ALA A 75 -5.63 -4.07 -5.68
N GLN A 76 -5.73 -2.73 -5.75
CA GLN A 76 -5.83 -2.01 -7.02
C GLN A 76 -4.56 -2.09 -7.86
N ARG A 77 -3.37 -2.01 -7.24
CA ARG A 77 -2.08 -2.19 -7.94
C ARG A 77 -1.94 -3.60 -8.48
N THR A 78 -2.26 -4.61 -7.67
CA THR A 78 -2.30 -6.00 -8.09
C THR A 78 -3.26 -6.19 -9.27
N LEU A 79 -4.48 -5.64 -9.20
CA LEU A 79 -5.45 -5.71 -10.28
C LEU A 79 -4.93 -5.09 -11.58
N LYS A 80 -4.28 -3.92 -11.53
CA LYS A 80 -3.72 -3.25 -12.71
C LYS A 80 -2.61 -4.06 -13.39
N GLU A 81 -1.76 -4.74 -12.63
CA GLU A 81 -0.76 -5.63 -13.24
C GLU A 81 -1.41 -6.88 -13.83
N LEU A 82 -2.41 -7.43 -13.15
CA LEU A 82 -3.15 -8.60 -13.63
C LEU A 82 -3.94 -8.32 -14.90
N GLN A 83 -4.44 -7.10 -15.11
CA GLN A 83 -5.05 -6.68 -16.37
C GLN A 83 -4.07 -6.72 -17.56
N LYS A 84 -2.76 -6.67 -17.32
CA LYS A 84 -1.74 -6.84 -18.37
C LYS A 84 -1.49 -8.31 -18.72
N ASP A 85 -1.85 -9.21 -17.81
CA ASP A 85 -1.81 -10.64 -18.06
C ASP A 85 -3.10 -11.09 -18.79
N ASN A 86 -2.99 -12.11 -19.64
CA ASN A 86 -4.12 -12.64 -20.40
C ASN A 86 -5.04 -13.52 -19.53
N LEU A 87 -5.55 -12.97 -18.43
CA LEU A 87 -6.41 -13.66 -17.47
C LEU A 87 -7.83 -13.81 -18.01
N HIS A 88 -8.53 -14.84 -17.50
CA HIS A 88 -9.91 -15.09 -17.87
C HIS A 88 -10.81 -13.91 -17.46
N LYS A 89 -11.62 -13.42 -18.40
CA LYS A 89 -12.42 -12.18 -18.24
C LYS A 89 -13.28 -12.14 -16.97
N GLN A 90 -13.90 -13.27 -16.61
CA GLN A 90 -14.72 -13.38 -15.39
C GLN A 90 -13.92 -13.16 -14.09
N VAL A 91 -12.63 -13.51 -14.08
CA VAL A 91 -11.75 -13.29 -12.92
C VAL A 91 -11.44 -11.81 -12.78
N ILE A 92 -11.16 -11.13 -13.90
CA ILE A 92 -10.94 -9.68 -13.92
C ILE A 92 -12.21 -8.94 -13.48
N GLU A 93 -13.38 -9.28 -14.03
CA GLU A 93 -14.65 -8.67 -13.63
C GLU A 93 -14.94 -8.86 -12.12
N MET A 94 -14.67 -10.05 -11.57
CA MET A 94 -14.81 -10.29 -10.12
C MET A 94 -13.87 -9.41 -9.29
N LEU A 95 -12.60 -9.30 -9.70
CA LEU A 95 -11.60 -8.49 -9.00
C LEU A 95 -11.86 -6.98 -9.13
N GLU A 96 -12.39 -6.53 -10.27
CA GLU A 96 -12.82 -5.14 -10.49
C GLU A 96 -14.02 -4.78 -9.60
N ASN A 97 -14.98 -5.70 -9.48
CA ASN A 97 -16.16 -5.51 -8.64
C ASN A 97 -15.82 -5.52 -7.13
N ASN A 98 -14.81 -6.28 -6.71
CA ASN A 98 -14.36 -6.30 -5.32
C ASN A 98 -12.85 -6.56 -5.21
N PRO A 99 -12.01 -5.52 -5.27
CA PRO A 99 -10.56 -5.65 -5.14
C PRO A 99 -10.12 -6.23 -3.78
N LEU A 100 -10.90 -5.99 -2.72
CA LEU A 100 -10.60 -6.45 -1.36
C LEU A 100 -10.66 -7.98 -1.22
N ILE A 101 -11.24 -8.69 -2.19
CA ILE A 101 -11.27 -10.16 -2.18
C ILE A 101 -9.86 -10.76 -2.10
N LEU A 102 -8.86 -10.10 -2.70
CA LEU A 102 -7.46 -10.52 -2.61
C LEU A 102 -6.95 -10.52 -1.16
N HIS A 103 -7.37 -9.53 -0.38
CA HIS A 103 -6.99 -9.43 1.03
C HIS A 103 -7.79 -10.36 1.93
N GLN A 104 -9.09 -10.52 1.68
CA GLN A 104 -9.90 -11.46 2.46
C GLN A 104 -9.42 -12.90 2.30
N GLU A 105 -9.08 -13.26 1.06
CA GLU A 105 -8.41 -14.51 0.80
C GLU A 105 -7.03 -14.51 1.49
N PHE A 106 -6.25 -13.41 1.45
CA PHE A 106 -4.98 -13.22 2.22
C PHE A 106 -5.06 -13.68 3.66
N GLU A 107 -6.01 -13.13 4.39
CA GLU A 107 -6.19 -13.47 5.79
C GLU A 107 -6.66 -14.92 5.97
N ARG A 108 -7.52 -15.44 5.09
CA ARG A 108 -7.94 -16.85 5.15
C ARG A 108 -6.76 -17.81 5.02
N TRP A 109 -5.84 -17.60 4.09
CA TRP A 109 -4.66 -18.46 3.94
C TRP A 109 -3.66 -18.35 5.11
N LEU A 110 -3.48 -17.15 5.67
CA LEU A 110 -2.71 -16.99 6.90
C LEU A 110 -3.32 -17.83 8.03
N ASN A 111 -4.65 -17.81 8.13
CA ASN A 111 -5.39 -18.59 9.13
C ASN A 111 -5.32 -20.11 8.87
N THR A 112 -5.09 -20.56 7.63
CA THR A 112 -4.85 -21.99 7.33
C THR A 112 -3.38 -22.41 7.53
N LYS A 113 -2.52 -21.57 8.11
CA LYS A 113 -1.07 -21.82 8.23
C LYS A 113 -0.42 -22.14 6.88
N HIS A 114 -0.84 -21.41 5.84
CA HIS A 114 -0.36 -21.57 4.48
C HIS A 114 -0.78 -22.88 3.79
N GLN A 115 -1.68 -23.67 4.38
CA GLN A 115 -2.18 -24.91 3.77
C GLN A 115 -3.38 -24.64 2.86
N GLY A 116 -3.35 -25.22 1.65
CA GLY A 116 -4.46 -25.17 0.70
C GLY A 116 -4.52 -23.85 -0.08
N MET A 117 -3.69 -23.73 -1.12
CA MET A 117 -3.85 -22.64 -2.09
C MET A 117 -4.75 -23.13 -3.24
N ILE A 118 -5.85 -22.42 -3.46
CA ILE A 118 -6.81 -22.71 -4.54
C ILE A 118 -6.30 -22.03 -5.80
N SER A 119 -6.11 -22.76 -6.90
CA SER A 119 -5.88 -22.27 -8.28
C SER A 119 -4.58 -21.48 -8.56
N THR A 120 -3.91 -21.85 -9.66
CA THR A 120 -2.70 -21.19 -10.20
C THR A 120 -2.89 -19.71 -10.52
N ILE A 121 -4.12 -19.28 -10.84
CA ILE A 121 -4.45 -17.87 -11.12
C ILE A 121 -4.46 -17.06 -9.81
N ILE A 122 -5.08 -17.62 -8.78
CA ILE A 122 -5.12 -17.00 -7.45
C ILE A 122 -3.70 -16.97 -6.87
N ASP A 123 -2.91 -18.03 -7.01
CA ASP A 123 -1.48 -18.03 -6.61
C ASP A 123 -0.69 -16.86 -7.25
N LYS A 124 -0.87 -16.59 -8.55
CA LYS A 124 -0.23 -15.44 -9.22
C LYS A 124 -0.74 -14.09 -8.70
N CYS A 125 -2.06 -13.94 -8.50
CA CYS A 125 -2.67 -12.74 -7.91
C CYS A 125 -2.09 -12.47 -6.50
N TRP A 126 -1.90 -13.54 -5.75
CA TRP A 126 -1.42 -13.53 -4.40
C TRP A 126 0.08 -13.28 -4.30
N HIS A 127 0.88 -13.82 -5.20
CA HIS A 127 2.31 -13.55 -5.25
C HIS A 127 2.57 -12.05 -5.45
N ASN A 128 1.81 -11.40 -6.35
CA ASN A 128 1.88 -9.95 -6.55
C ASN A 128 1.36 -9.18 -5.32
N PHE A 129 0.23 -9.59 -4.75
CA PHE A 129 -0.30 -8.98 -3.53
C PHE A 129 0.70 -9.10 -2.36
N ILE A 130 1.35 -10.24 -2.20
CA ILE A 130 2.37 -10.54 -1.20
C ILE A 130 3.64 -9.73 -1.47
N ILE A 131 4.16 -9.69 -2.70
CA ILE A 131 5.32 -8.87 -3.06
C ILE A 131 5.05 -7.42 -2.73
N TYR A 132 3.91 -6.87 -3.14
CA TYR A 132 3.58 -5.49 -2.79
C TYR A 132 3.44 -5.31 -1.29
N THR A 133 2.75 -6.21 -0.60
CA THR A 133 2.65 -6.17 0.86
C THR A 133 4.03 -6.20 1.52
N TYR A 134 4.98 -7.00 1.03
CA TYR A 134 6.36 -7.07 1.51
C TYR A 134 7.24 -5.90 1.06
N GLU A 135 7.03 -5.30 -0.12
CA GLU A 135 7.64 -4.02 -0.51
C GLU A 135 7.26 -2.91 0.49
N TYR A 136 6.08 -3.03 1.10
CA TYR A 136 5.66 -2.16 2.21
C TYR A 136 6.14 -2.66 3.60
N GLN A 137 6.76 -3.85 3.69
CA GLN A 137 7.42 -4.36 4.90
C GLN A 137 8.97 -4.27 4.86
N SER A 138 9.57 -3.91 3.73
CA SER A 138 11.02 -3.84 3.51
C SER A 138 11.58 -2.43 3.44
#